data_AF-A0A6H9TAG1-F1
#
_entry.id   AF-A0A6H9TAG1-F1
#
_cell.length_a   1.000
_cell.length_b   1.000
_cell.length_c   1.000
_cell.angle_alpha   90.00
_cell.angle_beta   90.00
_cell.angle_gamma   90.00
#
_symmetry.space_group_name_H-M   'P 1'
#
loop_
_entity.id
_entity.type
_entity.pdbx_description
1 polymer ?
#
loop_
_entity_poly.entity_id
_entity_poly.type
_entity_poly.pdbx_seq_one_letter_code
_entity_poly.pdbx_strand_id
1 'polypeptide(L)'
;GIEVMRILRELNAKGHTIILVTHDLNVAKNATRIIEISDGNIISDRANVPEHADQDLEHQTLQRTPQKKTSAWRSFFDRLGEAFRMALLAMNAHRMRTFLTMLGIIIGIASVVSVVALGNGSQKQILENISSLGTNTITVYQGRGFGDNSRTSQA
;
A
#
# COMPACT_ATOMS: atom_id res chain seq x y z
N GLY A 1 11.67 36.63 -1.04
CA GLY A 1 11.70 36.64 0.43
C GLY A 1 10.59 37.49 1.02
N ILE A 2 10.58 38.79 0.70
CA ILE A 2 9.68 39.79 1.31
C ILE A 2 8.20 39.44 1.15
N GLU A 3 7.77 39.02 -0.03
CA GLU A 3 6.36 38.66 -0.30
C GLU A 3 5.88 37.45 0.50
N VAL A 4 6.75 36.45 0.69
CA VAL A 4 6.44 35.29 1.53
C VAL A 4 6.26 35.72 2.98
N MET A 5 7.11 36.62 3.48
CA MET A 5 6.97 37.14 4.84
C MET A 5 5.71 37.97 5.03
N ARG A 6 5.27 38.72 4.01
CA ARG A 6 3.98 39.44 4.02
C ARG A 6 2.80 38.47 4.18
N ILE A 7 2.76 37.40 3.40
CA ILE A 7 1.70 36.37 3.47
C ILE A 7 1.69 35.68 4.84
N LEU A 8 2.87 35.35 5.39
CA LEU A 8 2.97 34.75 6.71
C LEU A 8 2.45 35.70 7.80
N ARG A 9 2.82 36.98 7.76
CA ARG A 9 2.28 37.99 8.72
C ARG A 9 0.76 38.11 8.59
N GLU A 10 0.23 38.11 7.37
CA GLU A 10 -1.22 38.16 7.10
C GLU A 10 -1.94 36.94 7.68
N LEU A 11 -1.39 35.73 7.50
CA LEU A 11 -1.93 34.50 8.09
C LEU A 11 -1.87 34.53 9.62
N ASN A 12 -0.78 35.05 10.19
CA ASN A 12 -0.66 35.19 11.64
C ASN A 12 -1.67 36.19 12.21
N ALA A 13 -1.93 37.31 11.50
CA ALA A 13 -2.96 38.28 11.86
C ALA A 13 -4.37 37.67 11.81
N LYS A 14 -4.64 36.76 10.87
CA LYS A 14 -5.86 35.94 10.81
C LYS A 14 -5.94 34.87 11.92
N GLY A 15 -4.95 34.82 12.82
CA GLY A 15 -4.88 33.94 13.99
C GLY A 15 -4.21 32.59 13.76
N HIS A 16 -3.66 32.31 12.56
CA HIS A 16 -2.88 31.09 12.35
C HIS A 16 -1.58 31.12 13.17
N THR A 17 -1.28 30.03 13.87
CA THR A 17 0.01 29.85 14.54
C THR A 17 1.07 29.52 13.51
N ILE A 18 2.11 30.36 13.42
CA ILE A 18 3.22 30.18 12.48
C ILE A 18 4.49 29.98 13.29
N ILE A 19 5.20 28.89 13.00
CA ILE A 19 6.54 28.61 13.53
C ILE A 19 7.46 28.52 12.31
N LEU A 20 8.45 29.41 12.27
CA LEU A 20 9.43 29.49 11.20
C LEU A 20 10.82 29.18 11.77
N VAL A 21 11.52 28.24 11.15
CA VAL A 21 12.91 27.94 11.49
C VAL A 21 13.79 28.62 10.46
N THR A 22 14.69 29.50 10.93
CA THR A 22 15.63 30.23 10.09
C THR A 22 16.95 30.39 10.81
N HIS A 23 18.05 30.43 10.05
CA HIS A 23 19.36 30.82 10.54
C HIS A 23 19.67 32.30 10.24
N ASP A 24 18.82 32.99 9.47
CA ASP A 24 18.97 34.41 9.14
C ASP A 24 18.23 35.30 10.14
N LEU A 25 18.98 36.20 10.80
CA LEU A 25 18.46 37.16 11.76
C LEU A 25 17.47 38.14 11.13
N ASN A 26 17.66 38.54 9.86
CA ASN A 26 16.75 39.45 9.17
C ASN A 26 15.36 38.83 8.99
N VAL A 27 15.30 37.51 8.74
CA VAL A 27 14.04 36.78 8.69
C VAL A 27 13.43 36.64 10.08
N ALA A 28 14.23 36.32 11.11
CA ALA A 28 13.76 36.18 12.48
C ALA A 28 13.15 37.48 13.04
N LYS A 29 13.70 38.65 12.68
CA LYS A 29 13.18 39.97 13.06
C LYS A 29 11.75 40.25 12.60
N ASN A 30 11.21 39.50 11.65
CA ASN A 30 9.83 39.64 11.20
C ASN A 30 8.82 38.89 12.10
N ALA A 31 9.28 38.06 13.05
CA ALA A 31 8.43 37.30 13.95
C ALA A 31 8.10 38.08 15.23
N THR A 32 6.98 37.75 15.87
CA THR A 32 6.57 38.36 17.15
C THR A 32 7.29 37.76 18.37
N ARG A 33 7.97 36.62 18.19
CA ARG A 33 8.78 35.93 19.20
C ARG A 33 9.95 35.24 18.51
N ILE A 34 11.16 35.41 19.04
CA ILE A 34 12.38 34.82 18.53
C ILE A 34 12.90 33.85 19.59
N ILE A 35 12.99 32.57 19.22
CA ILE A 35 13.55 31.50 20.04
C ILE A 35 14.84 31.03 19.37
N GLU A 36 15.91 31.00 20.16
CA GLU A 36 17.24 30.60 19.72
C GLU A 36 17.60 29.26 20.36
N ILE A 37 18.10 28.33 19.53
CA ILE A 37 18.40 26.96 19.94
C ILE A 37 19.86 26.67 19.57
N SER A 38 20.62 26.15 20.53
CA SER A 38 21.98 25.63 20.32
C SER A 38 22.12 24.29 21.02
N ASP A 39 22.74 23.32 20.36
CA ASP A 39 23.05 22.00 20.92
C ASP A 39 21.83 21.27 21.52
N GLY A 40 20.66 21.43 20.88
CA GLY A 40 19.39 20.84 21.33
C GLY A 40 18.74 21.54 22.52
N ASN A 41 19.35 22.61 23.04
CA ASN A 41 18.82 23.41 24.15
C ASN A 41 18.34 24.78 23.65
N ILE A 42 17.26 25.30 24.25
CA ILE A 42 16.81 26.68 24.01
C ILE A 42 17.72 27.60 24.82
N ILE A 43 18.44 28.48 24.14
CA ILE A 43 19.39 29.42 24.76
C ILE A 43 18.82 30.83 24.91
N SER A 44 17.84 31.21 24.08
CA SER A 44 17.15 32.49 24.17
C SER A 44 15.69 32.33 23.77
N ASP A 45 14.81 33.03 24.46
CA ASP A 45 13.39 33.12 24.11
C ASP A 45 12.91 34.53 24.45
N ARG A 46 12.64 35.33 23.41
CA ARG A 46 12.29 36.75 23.57
C ARG A 46 11.11 37.12 22.69
N ALA A 47 10.20 37.92 23.23
CA ALA A 47 9.23 38.64 22.41
C ALA A 47 9.97 39.64 21.51
N ASN A 48 9.49 39.80 20.29
CA ASN A 48 10.03 40.72 19.30
C ASN A 48 8.90 41.54 18.69
N VAL A 49 9.14 42.81 18.41
CA VAL A 49 8.20 43.64 17.64
C VAL A 49 8.71 43.64 16.20
N PRO A 50 7.93 43.10 15.23
CA PRO A 50 8.36 43.08 13.84
C PRO A 50 8.65 44.50 13.32
N GLU A 51 9.81 44.68 12.68
CA GLU A 51 10.26 46.00 12.16
C GLU A 51 9.33 46.54 11.04
N HIS A 52 8.58 45.64 10.38
CA HIS A 52 7.55 45.95 9.39
C HIS A 52 6.18 45.49 9.88
N ALA A 53 5.69 46.06 10.98
CA ALA A 53 4.30 45.87 11.40
C ALA A 53 3.39 46.79 10.57
N ASP A 54 2.84 46.26 9.47
CA ASP A 54 1.81 46.94 8.70
C ASP A 54 0.62 47.25 9.63
N GLN A 55 0.27 48.53 9.79
CA GLN A 55 -0.74 49.02 10.74
C GLN A 55 -2.18 48.59 10.39
N ASP A 56 -2.38 47.97 9.22
CA ASP A 56 -3.69 47.66 8.63
C ASP A 56 -4.11 46.18 8.74
N LEU A 57 -3.36 45.36 9.49
CA LEU A 57 -3.66 43.93 9.61
C LEU A 57 -4.80 43.69 10.62
N GLU A 58 -6.03 43.55 10.11
CA GLU A 58 -7.20 43.17 10.90
C GLU A 58 -6.96 41.85 11.66
N HIS A 59 -6.98 41.92 12.98
CA HIS A 59 -6.91 40.75 13.84
C HIS A 59 -8.24 40.00 13.84
N GLN A 60 -8.38 39.00 12.97
CA GLN A 60 -9.52 38.11 13.00
C GLN A 60 -9.37 37.13 14.16
N THR A 61 -10.31 37.17 15.11
CA THR A 61 -10.41 36.17 16.17
C THR A 61 -10.88 34.85 15.56
N LEU A 62 -10.01 33.85 15.53
CA LEU A 62 -10.36 32.51 15.04
C LEU A 62 -11.50 31.93 15.88
N GLN A 63 -12.70 31.91 15.33
CA GLN A 63 -13.72 30.95 15.74
C GLN A 63 -13.23 29.56 15.28
N ARG A 64 -12.68 28.78 16.21
CA ARG A 64 -12.39 27.35 15.98
C ARG A 64 -13.69 26.69 15.51
N THR A 65 -13.83 26.46 14.22
CA THR A 65 -14.96 25.70 13.68
C THR A 65 -14.92 24.33 14.34
N PRO A 66 -15.99 23.88 15.03
CA PRO A 66 -15.99 22.56 15.64
C PRO A 66 -15.73 21.53 14.55
N GLN A 67 -14.63 20.80 14.71
CA GLN A 67 -14.14 19.79 13.78
C GLN A 67 -15.30 18.82 13.48
N LYS A 68 -15.87 18.91 12.27
CA LYS A 68 -16.98 18.04 11.83
C LYS A 68 -16.53 16.60 12.05
N LYS A 69 -17.18 15.88 12.97
CA LYS A 69 -17.03 14.43 13.13
C LYS A 69 -17.55 13.78 11.86
N THR A 70 -16.69 13.66 10.85
CA THR A 70 -17.00 12.88 9.66
C THR A 70 -17.18 11.43 10.10
N SER A 71 -18.23 10.77 9.57
CA SER A 71 -18.46 9.35 9.84
C SER A 71 -17.21 8.56 9.48
N ALA A 72 -16.69 7.80 10.45
CA ALA A 72 -15.44 7.04 10.32
C ALA A 72 -15.45 6.11 9.10
N TRP A 73 -16.63 5.55 8.77
CA TRP A 73 -16.79 4.66 7.63
C TRP A 73 -16.68 5.40 6.29
N ARG A 74 -17.28 6.58 6.16
CA ARG A 74 -17.18 7.39 4.93
C ARG A 74 -15.74 7.85 4.69
N SER A 75 -15.04 8.31 5.73
CA SER A 75 -13.63 8.69 5.60
C SER A 75 -12.73 7.52 5.21
N PHE A 76 -13.07 6.27 5.55
CA PHE A 76 -12.28 5.11 5.16
C PHE A 76 -12.39 4.84 3.66
N PHE A 77 -13.60 4.84 3.10
CA PHE A 77 -13.79 4.66 1.65
C PHE A 77 -13.15 5.79 0.83
N ASP A 78 -13.27 7.04 1.29
CA ASP A 78 -12.65 8.18 0.62
C ASP A 78 -11.10 8.03 0.57
N ARG A 79 -10.50 7.57 1.67
CA ARG A 79 -9.05 7.32 1.75
C ARG A 79 -8.61 6.15 0.87
N LEU A 80 -9.39 5.07 0.79
CA LEU A 80 -9.08 3.93 -0.09
C LEU A 80 -9.14 4.34 -1.57
N GLY A 81 -10.13 5.15 -1.96
CA GLY A 81 -10.24 5.67 -3.32
C GLY A 81 -9.03 6.53 -3.70
N GLU A 82 -8.62 7.45 -2.82
CA GLU A 82 -7.45 8.29 -3.05
C GLU A 82 -6.14 7.48 -3.07
N ALA A 83 -5.98 6.52 -2.15
CA ALA A 83 -4.83 5.64 -2.12
C ALA A 83 -4.73 4.80 -3.40
N PHE A 84 -5.84 4.28 -3.92
CA PHE A 84 -5.88 3.53 -5.17
C PHE A 84 -5.50 4.42 -6.37
N ARG A 85 -6.02 5.65 -6.42
CA ARG A 85 -5.65 6.62 -7.45
C ARG A 85 -4.16 6.94 -7.42
N MET A 86 -3.60 7.20 -6.24
CA MET A 86 -2.18 7.47 -6.06
C MET A 86 -1.32 6.26 -6.43
N ALA A 87 -1.74 5.04 -6.07
CA ALA A 87 -1.07 3.81 -6.46
C ALA A 87 -1.05 3.63 -7.99
N LEU A 88 -2.16 3.90 -8.67
CA LEU A 88 -2.23 3.81 -10.13
C LEU A 88 -1.32 4.84 -10.82
N LEU A 89 -1.28 6.07 -10.31
CA LEU A 89 -0.36 7.11 -10.80
C LEU A 89 1.11 6.70 -10.60
N ALA A 90 1.45 6.16 -9.43
CA ALA A 90 2.80 5.70 -9.12
C ALA A 90 3.21 4.49 -10.00
N MET A 91 2.32 3.51 -10.19
CA MET A 91 2.55 2.36 -11.06
C MET A 91 2.77 2.78 -12.52
N ASN A 92 2.01 3.76 -13.01
CA ASN A 92 2.14 4.32 -14.35
C ASN A 92 3.44 5.15 -14.52
N ALA A 93 3.94 5.79 -13.46
CA ALA A 93 5.24 6.47 -13.49
C ALA A 93 6.42 5.48 -13.61
N HIS A 94 6.30 4.30 -13.00
CA HIS A 94 7.35 3.27 -12.99
C HIS A 94 7.01 2.04 -13.83
N ARG A 95 6.64 2.24 -15.11
CA ARG A 95 6.14 1.19 -16.01
C ARG A 95 7.02 -0.06 -16.08
N MET A 96 8.33 0.09 -16.23
CA MET A 96 9.25 -1.06 -16.36
C MET A 96 9.24 -1.93 -15.10
N ARG A 97 9.32 -1.30 -13.92
CA ARG A 97 9.28 -2.03 -12.64
C ARG A 97 7.94 -2.72 -12.44
N THR A 98 6.84 -2.00 -12.65
CA THR A 98 5.48 -2.55 -12.54
C THR A 98 5.27 -3.72 -13.50
N PHE A 99 5.72 -3.60 -14.74
CA PHE A 99 5.60 -4.66 -15.74
C PHE A 99 6.41 -5.90 -15.38
N LEU A 100 7.69 -5.75 -15.01
CA LEU A 100 8.55 -6.90 -14.66
C LEU A 100 8.04 -7.63 -13.41
N THR A 101 7.54 -6.90 -12.41
CA THR A 101 6.97 -7.50 -11.20
C THR A 101 5.65 -8.24 -11.48
N MET A 102 4.76 -7.65 -12.29
CA MET A 102 3.54 -8.32 -12.74
C MET A 102 3.84 -9.56 -13.58
N LEU A 103 4.81 -9.49 -14.48
CA LEU A 103 5.19 -10.60 -15.35
C LEU A 103 5.64 -11.82 -14.54
N GLY A 104 6.45 -11.62 -13.50
CA GLY A 104 6.86 -12.71 -12.60
C GLY A 104 5.68 -13.39 -11.91
N ILE A 105 4.71 -12.61 -11.42
CA ILE A 105 3.49 -13.14 -10.79
C ILE A 105 2.63 -13.89 -11.80
N ILE A 106 2.46 -13.35 -13.01
CA ILE A 106 1.68 -13.98 -14.09
C ILE A 106 2.27 -15.33 -14.48
N ILE A 107 3.59 -15.38 -14.73
CA ILE A 107 4.27 -16.64 -15.10
C ILE A 107 4.20 -17.65 -13.94
N GLY A 108 4.39 -17.19 -12.71
CA GLY A 108 4.31 -18.04 -11.52
C GLY A 108 2.93 -18.70 -11.37
N ILE A 109 1.86 -17.90 -11.39
CA ILE A 109 0.49 -18.41 -11.27
C ILE A 109 0.13 -19.30 -12.47
N ALA A 110 0.49 -18.89 -13.69
CA ALA A 110 0.18 -19.65 -14.91
C ALA A 110 0.83 -21.04 -14.91
N SER A 111 2.10 -21.13 -14.49
CA SER A 111 2.82 -22.42 -14.42
C SER A 111 2.16 -23.38 -13.43
N VAL A 112 1.88 -22.92 -12.21
CA VAL A 112 1.24 -23.75 -11.17
C VAL A 112 -0.15 -24.22 -11.63
N VAL A 113 -0.98 -23.30 -12.15
CA VAL A 113 -2.32 -23.63 -12.64
C VAL A 113 -2.25 -24.64 -13.79
N SER A 114 -1.31 -24.48 -14.73
CA SER A 114 -1.16 -25.38 -15.89
C SER A 114 -0.78 -26.79 -15.46
N VAL A 115 0.19 -26.93 -14.55
CA VAL A 115 0.64 -28.25 -14.06
C VAL A 115 -0.48 -28.95 -13.27
N VAL A 116 -1.20 -28.21 -12.41
CA VAL A 116 -2.32 -28.77 -11.65
C VAL A 116 -3.46 -29.19 -12.57
N ALA A 117 -3.82 -28.37 -13.56
CA ALA A 117 -4.86 -28.68 -14.53
C ALA A 117 -4.48 -29.91 -15.37
N LEU A 118 -3.24 -29.98 -15.85
CA LEU A 118 -2.74 -31.11 -16.64
C LEU A 118 -2.67 -32.39 -15.80
N GLY A 119 -2.20 -32.31 -14.55
CA GLY A 119 -2.15 -33.44 -13.63
C GLY A 119 -3.53 -34.02 -13.34
N ASN A 120 -4.47 -33.16 -12.92
CA ASN A 120 -5.85 -33.56 -12.63
C ASN A 120 -6.57 -34.07 -13.89
N GLY A 121 -6.36 -33.42 -15.04
CA GLY A 121 -6.92 -33.86 -16.32
C GLY A 121 -6.41 -35.24 -16.74
N SER A 122 -5.10 -35.47 -16.61
CA SER A 122 -4.47 -36.76 -16.93
C SER A 122 -4.94 -37.86 -15.98
N GLN A 123 -5.00 -37.57 -14.67
CA GLN A 123 -5.52 -38.49 -13.67
C GLN A 123 -6.98 -38.87 -13.98
N LYS A 124 -7.81 -37.88 -14.32
CA LYS A 124 -9.21 -38.10 -14.69
C LYS A 124 -9.31 -38.96 -15.96
N GLN A 125 -8.54 -38.67 -16.99
CA GLN A 125 -8.52 -39.44 -18.24
C GLN A 125 -8.12 -40.90 -18.00
N ILE A 126 -7.10 -41.16 -17.17
CA ILE A 126 -6.68 -42.52 -16.81
C ILE A 126 -7.78 -43.22 -16.04
N LEU A 127 -8.41 -42.54 -15.07
CA LEU A 127 -9.50 -43.12 -14.29
C LEU A 127 -10.71 -43.44 -15.17
N GLU A 128 -11.05 -42.58 -16.13
CA GLU A 128 -12.09 -42.83 -17.14
C GLU A 128 -11.75 -44.05 -18.00
N ASN A 129 -10.51 -44.15 -18.51
CA ASN A 129 -10.04 -45.28 -19.30
C ASN A 129 -10.02 -46.60 -18.50
N ILE A 130 -9.71 -46.56 -17.20
CA ILE A 130 -9.76 -47.74 -16.32
C ILE A 130 -11.21 -48.10 -16.02
N SER A 131 -12.07 -47.11 -15.76
CA SER A 131 -13.48 -47.34 -15.46
C SER A 131 -14.26 -47.89 -16.66
N SER A 132 -13.86 -47.54 -17.89
CA SER A 132 -14.47 -48.07 -19.12
C SER A 132 -14.13 -49.54 -19.37
N LEU A 133 -13.06 -50.06 -18.77
CA LEU A 133 -12.75 -51.49 -18.71
C LEU A 133 -13.66 -52.26 -17.74
N GLY A 134 -14.51 -51.57 -16.98
CA GLY A 134 -15.44 -52.13 -16.00
C GLY A 134 -14.84 -52.19 -14.60
N THR A 135 -15.62 -51.81 -13.59
CA THR A 135 -15.20 -51.82 -12.17
C THR A 135 -15.09 -53.22 -11.55
N ASN A 136 -15.35 -54.28 -12.33
CA ASN A 136 -15.38 -55.67 -11.89
C ASN A 136 -14.98 -56.64 -13.02
N THR A 137 -13.77 -56.50 -13.53
CA THR A 137 -13.24 -57.45 -14.54
C THR A 137 -12.61 -58.64 -13.85
N ILE A 138 -13.30 -59.79 -13.87
CA ILE A 138 -12.75 -61.08 -13.45
C ILE A 138 -11.93 -61.63 -14.61
N THR A 139 -10.60 -61.57 -14.48
CA THR A 139 -9.68 -62.11 -15.49
C THR A 139 -9.66 -63.64 -15.41
N VAL A 140 -10.29 -64.31 -16.37
CA VAL A 140 -10.30 -65.78 -16.46
C VAL A 140 -9.06 -66.24 -17.22
N TYR A 141 -8.14 -66.91 -16.50
CA TYR A 141 -6.99 -67.56 -17.11
C TYR A 141 -7.33 -69.00 -17.46
N GLN A 142 -6.94 -69.43 -18.64
CA GLN A 142 -7.14 -70.80 -19.11
C GLN A 142 -6.25 -71.76 -18.30
N GLY A 143 -6.88 -72.62 -17.50
CA GLY A 143 -6.21 -73.65 -16.70
C GLY A 143 -5.58 -74.72 -17.60
N ARG A 144 -4.39 -75.20 -17.23
CA ARG A 144 -3.72 -76.33 -17.89
C ARG A 144 -4.46 -77.63 -17.58
N GLY A 145 -5.61 -77.85 -18.24
CA GLY A 145 -6.34 -79.12 -18.23
C GLY A 145 -7.10 -79.46 -16.93
N PHE A 146 -8.23 -80.15 -17.07
CA PHE A 146 -9.02 -80.65 -15.94
C PHE A 146 -8.25 -81.77 -15.23
N GLY A 147 -7.73 -81.49 -14.03
CA GLY A 147 -7.08 -82.48 -13.15
C GLY A 147 -5.59 -82.25 -12.86
N ASP A 148 -5.00 -81.12 -13.26
CA ASP A 148 -3.61 -80.80 -12.89
C ASP A 148 -3.52 -80.42 -11.39
N ASN A 149 -3.23 -81.42 -10.57
CA ASN A 149 -2.92 -81.29 -9.14
C ASN A 149 -1.43 -80.99 -8.88
N SER A 150 -0.67 -80.52 -9.88
CA SER A 150 0.69 -80.08 -9.61
C SER A 150 0.66 -78.79 -8.80
N ARG A 151 0.82 -78.94 -7.47
CA ARG A 151 1.31 -77.89 -6.57
C ARG A 151 2.71 -77.49 -7.01
N THR A 152 2.83 -76.80 -8.13
CA THR A 152 4.05 -76.12 -8.49
C THR A 152 4.04 -74.77 -7.78
N SER A 153 4.54 -74.83 -6.54
CA SER A 153 5.06 -73.66 -5.83
C SER A 153 6.08 -72.97 -6.72
N GLN A 154 5.86 -71.69 -6.99
CA GLN A 154 6.87 -70.70 -7.42
C GLN A 154 6.16 -69.35 -7.32
N ALA A 155 6.43 -68.57 -6.27
CA ALA A 155 7.59 -67.70 -6.03
C ALA A 155 7.25 -66.26 -6.44
#